data_AF-A0A662H090-F1
#
_entry.id   AF-A0A662H090-F1
#
_cell.length_a   1.000
_cell.length_b   1.000
_cell.length_c   1.000
_cell.angle_alpha   90.00
_cell.angle_beta   90.00
_cell.angle_gamma   90.00
#
_symmetry.space_group_name_H-M   'P 1'
#
loop_
_entity.id
_entity.type
_entity.pdbx_description
1 polymer ?
#
loop_
_entity_poly.entity_id
_entity_poly.type
_entity_poly.pdbx_seq_one_letter_code
_entity_poly.pdbx_strand_id
1 'polypeptide(L)'
;MKKVKKIIVVTAQWDPLSSRILKIVNRVAEKYCLNVDKKEEDWIFLKKYGEKDELGGADIPQVFIELEDGSIVHVLTKLPLTEEGKADEERAEKIIEEKISSL
;
A
#
# COMPACT_ATOMS: atom_id res chain seq x y z
N MET A 1 4.82 17.28 -11.18
CA MET A 1 4.10 16.44 -10.20
C MET A 1 2.85 15.91 -10.86
N LYS A 2 2.69 14.59 -10.90
CA LYS A 2 1.50 13.93 -11.43
C LYS A 2 0.49 13.81 -10.29
N LYS A 3 -0.73 14.28 -10.50
CA LYS A 3 -1.76 14.28 -9.48
C LYS A 3 -2.11 12.84 -9.07
N VAL A 4 -2.11 12.60 -7.76
CA VAL A 4 -2.57 11.34 -7.17
C VAL A 4 -4.08 11.23 -7.30
N LYS A 5 -4.55 10.09 -7.83
CA LYS A 5 -5.97 9.80 -8.05
C LYS A 5 -6.57 9.03 -6.88
N LYS A 6 -5.91 7.95 -6.44
CA LYS A 6 -6.36 7.11 -5.33
C LYS A 6 -5.23 6.24 -4.77
N ILE A 7 -5.43 5.74 -3.57
CA ILE A 7 -4.58 4.69 -2.96
C ILE A 7 -5.22 3.33 -3.25
N ILE A 8 -4.43 2.35 -3.65
CA ILE A 8 -4.88 0.95 -3.81
C ILE A 8 -4.18 0.13 -2.74
N VAL A 9 -4.90 -0.79 -2.12
CA VAL A 9 -4.30 -1.76 -1.19
C VAL A 9 -4.73 -3.16 -1.57
N VAL A 10 -3.76 -4.06 -1.74
CA VAL A 10 -4.02 -5.48 -1.96
C VAL A 10 -3.83 -6.20 -0.63
N THR A 11 -4.85 -6.95 -0.21
CA THR A 11 -4.96 -7.57 1.12
C THR A 11 -5.48 -9.00 1.02
N ALA A 12 -5.42 -9.74 2.13
CA ALA A 12 -6.16 -10.99 2.30
C ALA A 12 -6.94 -11.00 3.61
N GLN A 13 -8.03 -11.76 3.64
CA GLN A 13 -8.84 -11.91 4.86
C GLN A 13 -8.11 -12.66 5.98
N TRP A 14 -7.27 -13.62 5.60
CA TRP A 14 -6.53 -14.47 6.53
C TRP A 14 -5.30 -13.78 7.12
N ASP A 15 -4.85 -12.67 6.54
CA ASP A 15 -3.66 -11.96 6.99
C ASP A 15 -4.03 -10.91 8.08
N PRO A 16 -3.50 -11.05 9.31
CA PRO A 16 -3.83 -10.13 10.40
C PRO A 16 -3.33 -8.70 10.15
N LEU A 17 -2.28 -8.51 9.33
CA LEU A 17 -1.70 -7.21 9.03
C LEU A 17 -2.56 -6.40 8.04
N SER A 18 -3.39 -7.06 7.24
CA SER A 18 -4.32 -6.46 6.28
C SER A 18 -5.30 -5.50 6.95
N SER A 19 -5.78 -5.85 8.15
CA SER A 19 -6.65 -4.97 8.94
C SER A 19 -5.93 -3.71 9.43
N ARG A 20 -4.63 -3.81 9.73
CA ARG A 20 -3.82 -2.70 10.23
C ARG A 20 -3.43 -1.75 9.10
N ILE A 21 -2.94 -2.28 7.98
CA ILE A 21 -2.59 -1.46 6.82
C ILE A 21 -3.80 -0.71 6.27
N LEU A 22 -4.99 -1.33 6.27
CA LEU A 22 -6.22 -0.66 5.85
C LEU A 22 -6.54 0.56 6.74
N LYS A 23 -6.37 0.45 8.07
CA LYS A 23 -6.56 1.58 8.98
C LYS A 23 -5.58 2.72 8.66
N ILE A 24 -4.31 2.40 8.45
CA ILE A 24 -3.27 3.39 8.13
C ILE A 24 -3.59 4.08 6.79
N VAL A 25 -3.88 3.30 5.75
CA VAL A 25 -4.22 3.81 4.42
C VAL A 25 -5.46 4.70 4.47
N ASN A 26 -6.49 4.32 5.23
CA ASN A 26 -7.69 5.16 5.38
C ASN A 26 -7.39 6.49 6.07
N ARG A 27 -6.56 6.52 7.13
CA ARG A 27 -6.15 7.77 7.79
C ARG A 27 -5.44 8.72 6.81
N VAL A 28 -4.50 8.18 6.04
CA VAL A 28 -3.77 8.96 5.02
C VAL A 28 -4.73 9.44 3.93
N ALA A 29 -5.61 8.57 3.45
CA ALA A 29 -6.58 8.92 2.42
C ALA A 29 -7.52 10.05 2.88
N GLU A 30 -8.01 10.01 4.12
CA GLU A 30 -8.82 11.08 4.71
C GLU A 30 -8.04 12.39 4.79
N LYS A 31 -6.80 12.37 5.26
CA LYS A 31 -5.93 13.55 5.37
C LYS A 31 -5.67 14.23 4.02
N TYR A 32 -5.55 13.45 2.95
CA TYR A 32 -5.26 13.94 1.61
C TYR A 32 -6.48 14.00 0.68
N CYS A 33 -7.70 13.75 1.20
CA CYS A 33 -8.95 13.70 0.44
C CYS A 33 -8.88 12.74 -0.77
N LEU A 34 -8.28 11.56 -0.58
CA LEU A 34 -8.12 10.53 -1.60
C LEU A 34 -9.11 9.37 -1.39
N ASN A 35 -9.43 8.66 -2.48
CA ASN A 35 -10.17 7.41 -2.41
C ASN A 35 -9.24 6.24 -2.10
N VAL A 36 -9.79 5.18 -1.48
CA VAL A 36 -9.10 3.90 -1.25
C VAL A 36 -9.80 2.81 -2.04
N ASP A 37 -9.03 2.08 -2.85
CA ASP A 37 -9.48 0.90 -3.61
C ASP A 37 -8.86 -0.36 -2.97
N LYS A 38 -9.66 -1.05 -2.16
CA LYS A 38 -9.26 -2.34 -1.57
C LYS A 38 -9.46 -3.45 -2.60
N LYS A 39 -8.39 -4.19 -2.85
CA LYS A 39 -8.37 -5.42 -3.65
C LYS A 39 -8.07 -6.59 -2.73
N GLU A 40 -8.88 -7.64 -2.82
CA GLU A 40 -8.72 -8.84 -2.00
C GLU A 40 -8.14 -9.94 -2.87
N GLU A 41 -6.93 -10.42 -2.52
CA GLU A 41 -6.22 -11.49 -3.21
C GLU A 41 -6.17 -11.32 -4.75
N ASP A 42 -6.03 -10.07 -5.22
CA ASP A 42 -5.92 -9.78 -6.65
C ASP A 42 -4.51 -10.10 -7.16
N TRP A 43 -4.28 -11.39 -7.40
CA TRP A 43 -3.01 -11.92 -7.88
C TRP A 43 -2.65 -11.43 -9.29
N ILE A 44 -3.64 -11.04 -10.11
CA ILE A 44 -3.39 -10.48 -11.44
C ILE A 44 -2.77 -9.09 -11.30
N PHE A 45 -3.33 -8.27 -10.41
CA PHE A 45 -2.79 -6.95 -10.10
C PHE A 45 -1.38 -7.05 -9.49
N LEU A 46 -1.18 -7.93 -8.51
CA LEU A 46 0.14 -8.16 -7.90
C LEU A 46 1.16 -8.68 -8.92
N LYS A 47 0.76 -9.58 -9.82
CA LYS A 47 1.66 -10.05 -10.89
C LYS A 47 2.11 -8.92 -11.81
N LYS A 48 1.28 -7.89 -12.01
CA LYS A 48 1.57 -6.79 -12.93
C LYS A 48 2.32 -5.64 -12.25
N TYR A 49 1.95 -5.29 -11.02
CA TYR A 49 2.41 -4.07 -10.34
C TYR A 49 3.07 -4.32 -8.99
N GLY A 50 2.82 -5.49 -8.38
CA GLY A 50 3.34 -5.84 -7.06
C GLY A 50 4.83 -6.10 -7.06
N GLU A 51 5.44 -5.84 -5.91
CA GLU A 51 6.77 -6.33 -5.62
C GLU A 51 6.71 -7.85 -5.45
N LYS A 52 7.75 -8.52 -5.97
CA LYS A 52 7.88 -9.97 -5.92
C LYS A 52 9.21 -10.32 -5.29
N ASP A 53 9.22 -11.43 -4.57
CA ASP A 53 10.45 -12.04 -4.10
C ASP A 53 11.25 -12.66 -5.26
N GLU A 54 12.43 -13.19 -4.94
CA GLU A 54 13.34 -13.82 -5.90
C GLU A 54 12.75 -15.05 -6.60
N LEU A 55 11.72 -15.67 -6.02
CA LEU A 55 11.01 -16.83 -6.55
C LEU A 55 9.76 -16.44 -7.35
N GLY A 56 9.46 -15.13 -7.43
CA GLY A 56 8.30 -14.59 -8.14
C GLY A 56 7.00 -14.60 -7.32
N GLY A 57 7.08 -14.93 -6.03
CA GLY A 57 5.97 -14.83 -5.08
C GLY A 57 5.69 -13.37 -4.73
N ALA A 58 4.41 -13.01 -4.65
CA ALA A 58 4.00 -11.69 -4.18
C ALA A 58 3.48 -11.83 -2.75
N ASP A 59 4.12 -11.12 -1.83
CA ASP A 59 3.63 -11.00 -0.47
C ASP A 59 2.45 -10.04 -0.38
N ILE A 60 1.59 -10.23 0.61
CA ILE A 60 0.51 -9.30 0.96
C ILE A 60 0.57 -9.00 2.46
N PRO A 61 0.12 -7.80 2.88
CA PRO A 61 -0.50 -6.77 2.06
C PRO A 61 0.53 -5.88 1.34
N GLN A 62 0.09 -5.27 0.22
CA GLN A 62 0.87 -4.25 -0.50
C GLN A 62 0.04 -2.99 -0.77
N VAL A 63 0.70 -1.82 -0.75
CA VAL A 63 0.10 -0.51 -1.00
C VAL A 63 0.64 0.09 -2.30
N PHE A 64 -0.26 0.67 -3.07
CA PHE A 64 0.02 1.33 -4.35
C PHE A 64 -0.69 2.68 -4.43
N ILE A 65 -0.21 3.52 -5.34
CA ILE A 65 -0.86 4.77 -5.72
C ILE A 65 -1.19 4.71 -7.21
N GLU A 66 -2.43 5.02 -7.57
CA GLU A 66 -2.82 5.30 -8.95
C GLU A 66 -2.77 6.82 -9.19
N LEU A 67 -2.13 7.22 -10.28
CA LEU A 67 -2.08 8.61 -10.75
C LEU A 67 -3.21 8.90 -11.74
N GLU A 68 -3.53 10.17 -11.96
CA GLU A 68 -4.58 10.57 -12.90
C GLU A 68 -4.34 10.08 -14.34
N ASP A 69 -3.09 9.85 -14.74
CA ASP A 69 -2.73 9.29 -16.05
C ASP A 69 -2.82 7.77 -16.13
N GLY A 70 -3.28 7.11 -15.06
CA GLY A 70 -3.43 5.65 -14.97
C GLY A 70 -2.15 4.91 -14.58
N SER A 71 -1.04 5.61 -14.33
CA SER A 71 0.18 4.97 -13.82
C SER A 71 -0.03 4.40 -12.42
N ILE A 72 0.52 3.21 -12.16
CA ILE A 72 0.52 2.58 -10.84
C ILE A 72 1.92 2.64 -10.25
N VAL A 73 2.02 3.15 -9.02
CA VAL A 73 3.26 3.27 -8.27
C VAL A 73 3.19 2.36 -7.06
N HIS A 74 4.10 1.39 -6.97
CA HIS A 74 4.27 0.60 -5.76
C HIS A 74 4.85 1.49 -4.63
N VAL A 75 4.30 1.33 -3.42
CA VAL A 75 4.65 2.15 -2.25
C VAL A 75 5.25 1.31 -1.15
N LEU A 76 4.60 0.21 -0.79
CA LEU A 76 4.95 -0.56 0.39
C LEU A 76 4.58 -2.04 0.22
N THR A 77 5.54 -2.92 0.50
CA THR A 77 5.33 -4.36 0.70
C THR A 77 5.51 -4.69 2.16
N LYS A 78 4.48 -5.29 2.79
CA LYS A 78 4.44 -5.59 4.24
C LYS A 78 4.53 -4.33 5.12
N LEU A 79 4.10 -4.46 6.37
CA LEU A 79 4.33 -3.40 7.35
C LEU A 79 5.80 -3.39 7.76
N PRO A 80 6.45 -2.21 7.83
CA PRO A 80 7.75 -2.09 8.46
C PRO A 80 7.65 -2.53 9.92
N LEU A 81 8.77 -2.99 10.46
CA LEU A 81 8.85 -3.44 11.86
C LEU A 81 9.69 -2.47 12.69
N THR A 82 9.34 -2.34 13.97
CA THR A 82 10.14 -1.67 14.99
C THR A 82 11.35 -2.53 15.35
N GLU A 83 12.29 -1.98 16.14
CA GLU A 83 13.44 -2.73 16.65
C GLU A 83 13.03 -3.96 17.50
N GLU A 84 11.85 -3.93 18.11
CA GLU A 84 11.26 -5.05 18.85
C GLU A 84 10.55 -6.07 17.94
N GLY A 85 10.53 -5.86 16.62
CA GLY A 85 9.86 -6.73 15.66
C GLY A 85 8.33 -6.57 15.60
N LYS A 86 7.78 -5.50 16.18
CA LYS A 86 6.33 -5.18 16.10
C LYS A 86 6.06 -4.35 14.85
N ALA A 87 4.83 -4.38 14.33
CA ALA A 87 4.45 -3.52 13.21
C ALA A 87 4.62 -2.03 13.56
N ASP A 88 5.34 -1.29 12.74
CA ASP A 88 5.63 0.13 12.87
C ASP A 88 4.64 0.94 12.02
N GLU A 89 3.47 1.21 12.60
CA GLU A 89 2.37 1.88 11.89
C GLU A 89 2.71 3.34 11.53
N GLU A 90 3.43 4.05 12.41
CA GLU A 90 3.84 5.44 12.17
C GLU A 90 4.82 5.53 11.00
N ARG A 91 5.78 4.61 10.91
CA ARG A 91 6.70 4.57 9.78
C ARG A 91 5.98 4.20 8.48
N ALA A 92 5.04 3.27 8.52
CA ALA A 92 4.22 2.93 7.35
C ALA A 92 3.43 4.15 6.84
N GLU A 93 2.80 4.88 7.75
CA GLU A 93 2.08 6.12 7.45
C GLU A 93 2.99 7.14 6.77
N LYS A 94 4.15 7.44 7.37
CA LYS A 94 5.14 8.38 6.81
C LYS A 94 5.61 7.98 5.42
N ILE A 95 5.92 6.70 5.17
CA ILE A 95 6.32 6.22 3.85
C ILE A 95 5.25 6.53 2.80
N ILE A 96 3.97 6.30 3.12
CA ILE A 96 2.86 6.57 2.20
C ILE A 96 2.72 8.08 1.96
N GLU A 97 2.77 8.89 3.02
CA GLU A 97 2.64 10.35 2.93
C GLU A 97 3.79 11.01 2.14
N GLU A 98 5.02 10.59 2.40
CA GLU A 98 6.21 11.04 1.66
C GLU A 98 6.09 10.68 0.19
N LYS A 99 5.61 9.46 -0.11
CA LYS A 99 5.39 9.03 -1.49
C LYS A 99 4.35 9.89 -2.19
N ILE A 100 3.19 10.13 -1.57
CA ILE A 100 2.14 11.02 -2.09
C ILE A 100 2.71 12.42 -2.35
N SER A 101 3.47 12.96 -1.41
CA SER A 101 4.01 14.33 -1.48
C SER A 101 5.12 14.48 -2.53
N SER A 102 5.78 13.38 -2.90
CA SER A 102 6.84 13.36 -3.92
C SER A 102 6.33 13.24 -5.37
N LEU A 103 5.07 12.83 -5.56
CA LEU A 103 4.47 12.54 -6.87
C LEU A 103 3.90 13.80 -7.53
#